data_AF-A0A7X3PX24-F1
#
_entry.id   AF-A0A7X3PX24-F1
#
_cell.length_a   1.000
_cell.length_b   1.000
_cell.length_c   1.000
_cell.angle_alpha   90.00
_cell.angle_beta   90.00
_cell.angle_gamma   90.00
#
_symmetry.space_group_name_H-M   'P 1'
#
loop_
_entity.id
_entity.type
_entity.pdbx_description
1 polymer ?
#
loop_
_entity_poly.entity_id
_entity_poly.type
_entity_poly.pdbx_seq_one_letter_code
_entity_poly.pdbx_strand_id
1 'polypeptide(L)' 'MNQLLQKAFDRAAELPRAEQDRFALFLLAELESEHKWAELFVRPESDDLLERLADEALADHCAGRTRSLDLEDL' A
#
# COMPACT_ATOMS: atom_id res chain seq x y z
N MET A 1 0.84 19.45 15.15
CA MET A 1 1.63 18.76 14.11
C MET A 1 2.87 18.18 14.77
N ASN A 2 3.24 16.92 14.50
CA ASN A 2 4.56 16.44 14.95
C ASN A 2 5.66 17.08 14.08
N GLN A 3 6.92 17.02 14.53
CA GLN A 3 8.03 17.69 13.86
C GLN A 3 8.23 17.19 12.41
N LEU A 4 8.03 15.91 12.17
CA LEU A 4 8.22 15.29 10.85
C LEU A 4 7.14 15.74 9.84
N LEU A 5 5.88 15.71 10.27
CA LEU A 5 4.74 16.13 9.46
C LEU A 5 4.83 17.63 9.14
N GLN A 6 5.27 18.44 10.11
CA GLN A 6 5.50 19.88 9.86
C GLN A 6 6.55 20.07 8.76
N LYS A 7 7.70 19.40 8.88
CA LYS A 7 8.77 19.47 7.88
C LYS A 7 8.31 19.04 6.48
N ALA A 8 7.44 18.04 6.39
CA ALA A 8 6.87 17.59 5.12
C ALA A 8 5.99 18.68 4.48
N PHE A 9 5.11 19.32 5.26
CA PHE A 9 4.28 20.42 4.78
C PHE A 9 5.12 21.65 4.40
N ASP A 10 6.12 22.00 5.20
CA ASP A 10 7.01 23.13 4.90
C ASP A 10 7.72 22.91 3.55
N ARG A 11 8.22 21.69 3.32
CA ARG A 11 8.87 21.35 2.04
C ARG A 11 7.90 21.33 0.87
N ALA A 12 6.67 20.86 1.07
CA ALA A 12 5.64 20.86 0.06
C ALA A 12 5.22 22.30 -0.31
N ALA A 13 5.15 23.20 0.67
CA ALA A 13 4.79 24.60 0.45
C ALA A 13 5.80 25.38 -0.40
N GLU A 14 7.05 24.92 -0.50
CA GLU A 14 8.07 25.49 -1.39
C GLU A 14 7.87 25.12 -2.88
N LEU A 15 7.04 24.11 -3.19
CA LEU A 15 6.81 23.65 -4.55
C LEU A 15 5.97 24.65 -5.36
N PRO A 16 6.02 24.64 -6.71
CA PRO A 16 5.04 25.35 -7.54
C PRO A 16 3.60 24.94 -7.21
N ARG A 17 2.65 25.86 -7.30
CA ARG A 17 1.23 25.61 -6.92
C ARG A 17 0.64 24.34 -7.57
N ALA A 18 0.91 24.10 -8.85
CA ALA A 18 0.44 22.91 -9.53
C ALA A 18 1.02 21.60 -8.94
N GLU A 19 2.26 21.63 -8.45
CA GLU A 19 2.89 20.49 -7.77
C GLU A 19 2.38 20.34 -6.34
N GLN A 20 2.09 21.43 -5.63
CA GLN A 20 1.40 21.39 -4.33
C GLN A 20 0.05 20.70 -4.44
N ASP A 21 -0.76 21.08 -5.44
CA ASP A 21 -2.08 20.48 -5.67
C ASP A 21 -1.97 18.98 -5.98
N ARG A 22 -1.00 18.59 -6.84
CA ARG A 22 -0.74 17.17 -7.14
C ARG A 22 -0.30 16.38 -5.90
N PHE A 23 0.59 16.95 -5.10
CA PHE A 23 1.05 16.32 -3.87
C PHE A 23 -0.09 16.18 -2.85
N ALA A 24 -0.93 17.20 -2.69
CA ALA A 24 -2.08 17.15 -1.79
C ALA A 24 -3.09 16.07 -2.21
N LEU A 25 -3.41 15.98 -3.51
CA LEU A 25 -4.28 14.94 -4.04
C LEU A 25 -3.70 13.54 -3.79
N PHE A 26 -2.41 13.35 -4.05
CA PHE A 26 -1.72 12.09 -3.79
C PHE A 26 -1.78 11.70 -2.31
N LEU A 27 -1.44 12.62 -1.40
CA LEU A 27 -1.41 12.34 0.04
C LEU A 27 -2.80 11.99 0.58
N LEU A 28 -3.84 12.71 0.14
CA LEU A 28 -5.22 12.41 0.53
C LEU A 28 -5.67 11.03 0.04
N ALA A 29 -5.33 10.68 -1.21
CA ALA A 29 -5.64 9.37 -1.76
C ALA A 29 -4.94 8.25 -0.98
N GLU A 30 -3.68 8.44 -0.58
CA GLU A 30 -3.00 7.41 0.22
C GLU A 30 -3.57 7.27 1.62
N LEU A 31 -3.91 8.36 2.30
CA LEU A 31 -4.56 8.27 3.60
C LEU A 31 -5.90 7.52 3.52
N GLU A 32 -6.66 7.72 2.44
CA GLU A 32 -7.91 7.00 2.20
C GLU A 32 -7.66 5.51 1.86
N SER A 33 -6.62 5.21 1.07
CA SER A 33 -6.19 3.86 0.75
C SER A 33 -5.80 3.07 2.01
N GLU A 34 -4.94 3.65 2.85
CA GLU A 34 -4.51 3.06 4.13
C GLU A 34 -5.69 2.82 5.07
N HIS A 35 -6.62 3.77 5.14
CA HIS A 35 -7.82 3.62 5.96
C HIS A 35 -8.69 2.43 5.49
N LYS A 36 -8.90 2.30 4.18
CA LYS A 36 -9.67 1.17 3.60
C LYS A 36 -9.00 -0.16 3.89
N TRP A 37 -7.68 -0.25 3.75
CA TRP A 37 -6.95 -1.46 4.08
C TRP A 37 -7.07 -1.83 5.56
N ALA A 38 -6.89 -0.85 6.46
CA ALA A 38 -7.06 -1.08 7.90
C ALA A 38 -8.47 -1.59 8.24
N GLU A 39 -9.51 -1.03 7.62
CA GLU A 39 -10.89 -1.50 7.80
C GLU A 39 -11.12 -2.91 7.27
N LEU A 40 -10.51 -3.27 6.13
CA LEU A 40 -10.63 -4.61 5.55
C LEU A 40 -9.93 -5.65 6.43
N PHE A 41 -8.71 -5.37 6.89
CA PHE A 41 -7.94 -6.32 7.70
C PHE A 41 -8.51 -6.59 9.09
N VAL A 42 -9.38 -5.73 9.62
CA VAL A 42 -10.05 -5.97 10.91
C VAL A 42 -11.25 -6.93 10.79
N ARG A 43 -11.75 -7.18 9.57
CA ARG A 43 -12.94 -8.02 9.34
C ARG A 43 -12.59 -9.50 9.38
N PRO A 44 -13.34 -10.35 10.13
CA PRO A 44 -13.09 -11.80 10.17
C PRO A 44 -13.08 -12.47 8.80
N GLU A 45 -13.90 -11.99 7.85
CA GLU A 45 -13.96 -12.53 6.50
C GLU A 45 -12.63 -12.37 5.73
N SER A 46 -11.80 -11.40 6.13
CA SER A 46 -10.47 -11.21 5.55
C SER A 46 -9.49 -12.29 6.02
N ASP A 47 -9.62 -12.78 7.25
CA ASP A 47 -8.75 -13.86 7.76
C ASP A 47 -8.97 -15.15 6.95
N ASP A 48 -10.24 -15.55 6.77
CA ASP A 48 -10.60 -16.72 5.97
C ASP A 48 -10.12 -16.59 4.50
N LEU A 49 -10.21 -15.39 3.93
CA LEU A 49 -9.75 -15.13 2.57
C LEU A 49 -8.23 -15.23 2.48
N LEU A 50 -7.50 -14.64 3.43
CA LEU A 50 -6.03 -14.66 3.46
C LEU A 50 -5.49 -16.08 3.68
N GLU A 51 -6.14 -16.87 4.54
CA GLU A 51 -5.78 -18.29 4.74
C GLU A 51 -5.92 -19.07 3.43
N ARG A 52 -7.04 -18.90 2.72
CA ARG A 52 -7.25 -19.54 1.42
C ARG A 52 -6.22 -19.13 0.37
N LEU A 53 -5.86 -17.84 0.32
CA LEU A 53 -4.83 -17.35 -0.61
C LEU A 53 -3.45 -17.94 -0.27
N ALA A 54 -3.14 -18.10 1.02
CA ALA A 54 -1.89 -18.74 1.45
C ALA A 54 -1.86 -20.22 1.05
N ASP A 55 -2.96 -20.95 1.28
CA ASP A 55 -3.09 -22.36 0.87
C ASP A 55 -2.94 -22.54 -0.64
N GLU A 56 -3.56 -21.67 -1.43
CA GLU A 56 -3.44 -21.69 -2.90
C GLU A 56 -2.00 -21.46 -3.35
N ALA A 57 -1.32 -20.46 -2.78
CA ALA A 57 0.08 -20.17 -3.10
C ALA A 57 1.01 -21.34 -2.72
N LEU A 58 0.78 -21.99 -1.58
CA LEU A 58 1.53 -23.18 -1.16
C LEU A 58 1.26 -24.37 -2.08
N ALA A 59 0.00 -24.60 -2.47
CA ALA A 59 -0.37 -25.66 -3.39
C ALA A 59 0.26 -25.46 -4.78
N ASP A 60 0.28 -24.22 -5.28
CA ASP A 60 0.97 -23.84 -6.51
C ASP A 60 2.48 -24.11 -6.42
N HIS A 61 3.11 -23.74 -5.30
CA HIS A 61 4.52 -23.99 -5.09
C HIS A 61 4.84 -25.49 -5.07
N CYS A 62 4.08 -26.26 -4.30
CA CYS A 62 4.24 -27.72 -4.21
C CYS A 62 4.04 -28.42 -5.56
N ALA A 63 3.16 -27.88 -6.40
CA ALA A 63 2.90 -28.39 -7.73
C ALA A 63 3.90 -27.91 -8.80
N GLY A 64 4.92 -27.13 -8.42
CA GLY A 64 5.92 -26.58 -9.34
C GLY A 64 5.37 -25.49 -10.27
N ARG A 65 4.24 -24.87 -9.93
CA ARG A 65 3.62 -23.78 -10.71
C ARG A 65 4.17 -22.39 -10.36
N THR A 66 5.10 -22.30 -9.42
CA THR A 66 5.78 -21.05 -9.06
C THR A 66 7.16 -20.94 -9.72
N ARG A 67 7.60 -19.72 -9.98
CA ARG A 67 8.99 -19.41 -10.37
C ARG A 67 9.68 -18.60 -9.28
N SER A 68 11.01 -18.63 -9.26
CA SER A 68 11.77 -17.68 -8.45
C SER A 68 11.48 -16.26 -8.93
N LEU A 69 11.36 -15.33 -7.99
CA LEU A 69 11.17 -13.92 -8.31
C LEU A 69 12.52 -13.35 -8.75
N ASP A 70 12.60 -12.97 -10.02
CA ASP A 70 13.73 -12.20 -10.55
C ASP A 70 13.30 -10.73 -10.65
N LEU A 71 14.05 -9.86 -9.99
CA LEU A 71 13.77 -8.41 -9.91
C LEU A 71 14.21 -7.66 -11.17
N GLU A 72 15.08 -8.25 -11.99
CA GLU A 72 15.48 -7.66 -13.28
C GLU A 72 14.41 -7.87 -14.36
N ASP A 73 13.56 -8.89 -14.17
CA ASP A 73 12.52 -9.36 -15.09
C ASP A 73 11.10 -8.87 -14.71
N LEU A 74 11.02 -7.86 -13.84
CA LEU A 74 9.78 -7.32 -13.24
C LEU A 74 9.38 -5.98 -13.88
#